data_AF-A0A9J9FWK4-F1
#
_entry.id   AF-A0A9J9FWK4-F1
#
_cell.length_a   1.000
_cell.length_b   1.000
_cell.length_c   1.000
_cell.angle_alpha   90.00
_cell.angle_beta   90.00
_cell.angle_gamma   90.00
#
_symmetry.space_group_name_H-M   'P 1'
#
loop_
_entity.id
_entity.type
_entity.pdbx_description
1 polymer ?
#
loop_
_entity_poly.entity_id
_entity_poly.type
_entity_poly.pdbx_seq_one_letter_code
_entity_poly.pdbx_strand_id
1 'polypeptide(L)'
;MTKTLLLCLLFAALPGMADARNKHRDHAEQRAFRQEHPCPSTGQAEGACPDWQIGYVVQLCAGGQDTRENMRWITSEDKRFVKESTGKDCKKLRHTPLLR
;
A
#
# COMPACT_ATOMS: atom_id res chain seq x y z
N MET A 1 -27.86 -4.83 54.32
CA MET A 1 -28.61 -5.79 53.48
C MET A 1 -28.91 -5.13 52.15
N THR A 2 -28.45 -5.74 51.05
CA THR A 2 -29.08 -5.73 49.70
C THR A 2 -29.41 -4.35 49.11
N LYS A 3 -28.75 -3.84 48.08
CA LYS A 3 -28.55 -4.48 46.78
C LYS A 3 -27.57 -3.65 45.97
N THR A 4 -26.40 -4.23 45.77
CA THR A 4 -25.48 -4.02 44.67
C THR A 4 -26.25 -4.12 43.35
N LEU A 5 -26.71 -3.00 42.79
CA LEU A 5 -27.31 -2.94 41.46
C LEU A 5 -27.00 -1.59 40.79
N LEU A 6 -25.75 -1.16 40.90
CA LEU A 6 -25.14 -0.13 40.06
C LEU A 6 -23.85 -0.76 39.53
N LEU A 7 -23.64 -0.68 38.22
CA LEU A 7 -22.67 -1.41 37.41
C LEU A 7 -23.08 -2.83 37.03
N CYS A 8 -23.61 -3.00 35.81
CA CYS A 8 -23.28 -4.16 34.95
C CYS A 8 -23.90 -4.09 33.53
N LEU A 9 -24.67 -3.06 33.16
CA LEU A 9 -25.34 -3.01 31.85
C LEU A 9 -24.88 -1.88 30.94
N LEU A 10 -23.56 -1.67 30.81
CA LEU A 10 -22.96 -0.77 29.82
C LEU A 10 -21.72 -1.36 29.12
N PHE A 11 -21.57 -2.68 29.10
CA PHE A 11 -20.74 -3.36 28.12
C PHE A 11 -21.64 -3.94 27.01
N ALA A 12 -22.44 -3.07 26.40
CA ALA A 12 -23.04 -3.38 25.12
C ALA A 12 -21.89 -3.53 24.13
N ALA A 13 -21.70 -4.76 23.66
CA ALA A 13 -20.74 -5.19 22.66
C ALA A 13 -20.43 -4.08 21.67
N LEU A 14 -19.20 -3.55 21.73
CA LEU A 14 -18.61 -2.90 20.58
C LEU A 14 -18.42 -4.03 19.55
N PRO A 15 -19.18 -4.07 18.44
CA PRO A 15 -18.84 -4.96 17.34
C PRO A 15 -17.39 -4.62 16.98
N GLY A 16 -16.53 -5.65 16.97
CA GLY A 16 -15.14 -5.47 16.59
C GLY A 16 -15.11 -4.67 15.30
N MET A 17 -14.48 -3.50 15.34
CA MET A 17 -14.05 -2.81 14.14
C MET A 17 -12.98 -3.72 13.53
N ALA A 18 -13.43 -4.74 12.81
CA ALA A 18 -12.64 -5.37 11.79
C ALA A 18 -12.38 -4.25 10.80
N ASP A 19 -11.27 -3.54 11.01
CA ASP A 19 -10.64 -2.74 9.99
C ASP A 19 -10.18 -3.75 8.94
N ALA A 20 -11.15 -4.20 8.14
CA ALA A 20 -10.91 -4.69 6.82
C ALA A 20 -10.30 -3.49 6.10
N ARG A 21 -8.99 -3.28 6.31
CA ARG A 21 -8.08 -2.66 5.36
C ARG A 21 -8.19 -3.51 4.12
N ASN A 22 -9.32 -3.32 3.44
CA ASN A 22 -9.52 -3.61 2.06
C ASN A 22 -8.27 -2.99 1.46
N LYS A 23 -7.36 -3.83 0.96
CA LYS A 23 -6.33 -3.40 0.01
C LYS A 23 -7.12 -2.95 -1.22
N HIS A 24 -7.86 -1.86 -1.08
CA HIS A 24 -8.45 -1.13 -2.16
C HIS A 24 -7.22 -0.54 -2.83
N ARG A 25 -6.67 -1.36 -3.73
CA ARG A 25 -5.62 -0.94 -4.64
C ARG A 25 -6.19 0.31 -5.27
N ASP A 26 -5.64 1.47 -4.95
CA ASP A 26 -6.18 2.68 -5.51
C ASP A 26 -5.78 2.72 -6.99
N HIS A 27 -6.63 2.10 -7.80
CA HIS A 27 -6.50 2.11 -9.23
C HIS A 27 -6.64 3.53 -9.79
N ALA A 28 -7.22 4.48 -9.03
CA ALA A 28 -7.23 5.87 -9.41
C ALA A 28 -5.83 6.49 -9.27
N GLU A 29 -5.12 6.24 -8.18
CA GLU A 29 -3.73 6.71 -8.00
C GLU A 29 -2.79 6.14 -9.07
N GLN A 30 -2.91 4.85 -9.40
CA GLN A 30 -2.12 4.27 -10.48
C GLN A 30 -2.47 4.86 -11.85
N ARG A 31 -3.76 5.12 -12.12
CA ARG A 31 -4.16 5.80 -13.36
C ARG A 31 -3.61 7.22 -13.41
N ALA A 32 -3.75 7.98 -12.33
CA ALA A 32 -3.23 9.34 -12.22
C ALA A 32 -1.71 9.37 -12.44
N PHE A 33 -0.97 8.45 -11.80
CA PHE A 33 0.46 8.28 -12.02
C PHE A 33 0.78 8.07 -13.51
N ARG A 34 0.08 7.16 -14.21
CA ARG A 34 0.35 6.91 -15.64
C ARG A 34 -0.02 8.09 -16.55
N GLN A 35 -1.00 8.90 -16.17
CA GLN A 35 -1.34 10.12 -16.90
C GLN A 35 -0.23 11.17 -16.77
N GLU A 36 0.38 11.30 -15.59
CA GLU A 36 1.49 12.21 -15.33
C GLU A 36 2.84 11.68 -15.84
N HIS A 37 2.99 10.35 -15.82
CA HIS A 37 4.19 9.62 -16.19
C HIS A 37 3.83 8.48 -17.14
N PRO A 38 3.69 8.76 -18.45
CA PRO A 38 3.37 7.73 -19.43
C PRO A 38 4.39 6.59 -19.43
N CYS A 39 3.95 5.43 -19.95
CA CYS A 39 4.79 4.24 -20.04
C CYS A 39 6.14 4.52 -20.72
N PRO A 40 7.29 4.11 -20.14
CA PRO A 40 8.60 4.38 -20.74
C PRO A 40 8.84 3.69 -22.08
N SER A 41 8.22 2.52 -22.31
CA SER A 41 8.40 1.75 -23.56
C SER A 41 7.44 2.16 -24.68
N THR A 42 6.24 2.63 -24.36
CA THR A 42 5.21 2.97 -25.37
C THR A 42 4.85 4.45 -25.44
N GLY A 43 5.20 5.24 -24.42
CA GLY A 43 4.77 6.63 -24.27
C GLY A 43 3.29 6.80 -23.97
N GLN A 44 2.55 5.72 -23.70
CA GLN A 44 1.10 5.76 -23.48
C GLN A 44 0.75 5.78 -21.99
N ALA A 45 -0.29 6.54 -21.63
CA ALA A 45 -0.85 6.57 -20.27
C ALA A 45 -1.80 5.40 -19.99
N GLU A 46 -2.20 4.67 -21.03
CA GLU A 46 -3.13 3.54 -20.99
C GLU A 46 -2.57 2.34 -21.73
N GLY A 47 -3.17 1.18 -21.49
CA GLY A 47 -2.71 -0.09 -22.06
C GLY A 47 -1.54 -0.71 -21.30
N ALA A 48 -0.94 -1.73 -21.92
CA ALA A 48 0.19 -2.44 -21.36
C ALA A 48 1.48 -1.61 -21.48
N CYS A 49 2.41 -1.83 -20.54
CA CYS A 49 3.75 -1.28 -20.58
C CYS A 49 4.75 -2.44 -20.59
N PRO A 50 5.17 -2.93 -21.78
CA PRO A 50 6.11 -4.05 -21.87
C PRO A 50 7.38 -3.78 -21.07
N ASP A 51 7.87 -4.78 -20.33
CA ASP A 51 9.09 -4.77 -19.49
C ASP A 51 9.10 -3.81 -18.29
N TRP A 52 8.00 -3.09 -18.05
CA TRP A 52 7.86 -2.12 -16.98
C TRP A 52 6.61 -2.38 -16.12
N GLN A 53 6.72 -2.02 -14.85
CA GLN A 53 5.60 -2.06 -13.92
C GLN A 53 5.67 -0.85 -12.98
N ILE A 54 4.53 -0.52 -12.36
CA ILE A 54 4.48 0.51 -11.33
C ILE A 54 4.98 -0.09 -10.02
N GLY A 55 6.06 0.49 -9.51
CA GLY A 55 6.60 0.26 -8.18
C GLY A 55 6.44 1.48 -7.29
N TYR A 56 7.12 1.45 -6.14
CA TYR A 56 7.12 2.54 -5.17
C TYR A 56 8.54 3.03 -4.89
N VAL A 57 8.70 4.33 -4.66
CA VAL A 57 9.95 4.93 -4.19
C VAL A 57 10.24 4.43 -2.77
N VAL A 58 9.28 4.63 -1.87
CA VAL A 58 9.25 4.04 -0.53
C VAL A 58 8.27 2.87 -0.53
N GLN A 59 8.76 1.68 -0.23
CA GLN A 59 7.91 0.50 -0.24
C GLN A 59 6.78 0.60 0.81
N LEU A 60 5.57 0.21 0.42
CA LEU A 60 4.38 0.30 1.29
C LEU A 60 4.59 -0.38 2.64
N CYS A 61 5.24 -1.55 2.60
CA CYS A 61 5.49 -2.35 3.79
C CYS A 61 6.56 -1.75 4.73
N ALA A 62 7.35 -0.79 4.21
CA ALA A 62 8.31 0.02 4.95
C ALA A 62 7.74 1.39 5.35
N GLY A 63 6.43 1.61 5.19
CA GLY A 63 5.74 2.85 5.57
C GLY A 63 5.48 3.83 4.42
N GLY A 64 5.74 3.44 3.17
CA GLY A 64 5.37 4.25 2.00
C GLY A 64 3.86 4.36 1.82
N GLN A 65 3.42 5.47 1.23
CA GLN A 65 2.01 5.72 0.91
C GLN A 65 1.63 5.08 -0.43
N ASP A 66 0.40 4.58 -0.58
CA ASP A 66 -0.13 4.09 -1.87
C ASP A 66 -0.71 5.26 -2.68
N THR A 67 0.12 6.28 -2.94
CA THR A 67 -0.25 7.46 -3.74
C THR A 67 0.69 7.61 -4.92
N ARG A 68 0.24 8.28 -5.98
CA ARG A 68 1.00 8.53 -7.22
C ARG A 68 2.34 9.23 -6.95
N GLU A 69 2.44 10.09 -5.94
CA GLU A 69 3.68 10.79 -5.57
C GLU A 69 4.76 9.84 -5.05
N ASN A 70 4.36 8.67 -4.55
CA ASN A 70 5.29 7.62 -4.11
C ASN A 70 5.46 6.52 -5.17
N MET A 71 4.82 6.62 -6.33
CA MET A 71 4.94 5.62 -7.40
C MET A 71 6.10 5.95 -8.34
N ARG A 72 6.62 4.91 -9.00
CA ARG A 72 7.61 5.06 -10.08
C ARG A 72 7.54 3.90 -11.05
N TRP A 73 8.01 4.12 -12.28
CA TRP A 73 8.28 3.01 -13.20
C TRP A 73 9.53 2.24 -12.75
N ILE A 74 9.42 0.92 -12.75
CA ILE A 74 10.53 -0.01 -12.52
C ILE A 74 10.52 -1.09 -13.60
N THR A 75 11.70 -1.63 -13.91
CA THR A 75 11.78 -2.78 -14.80
C THR A 75 11.14 -3.99 -14.12
N SER A 76 10.51 -4.86 -14.92
CA SER A 76 9.90 -6.09 -14.41
C SER A 76 10.89 -7.00 -13.68
N GLU A 77 12.19 -6.84 -13.95
CA GLU A 77 13.28 -7.54 -13.29
C GLU A 77 13.57 -7.04 -11.86
N ASP A 78 13.35 -5.74 -11.57
CA ASP A 78 13.62 -5.17 -10.25
C ASP A 78 12.45 -5.44 -9.27
N LYS A 79 12.53 -6.58 -8.60
CA LYS A 79 11.52 -7.00 -7.61
C LYS A 79 11.59 -6.28 -6.27
N ARG A 80 12.57 -5.41 -6.02
CA ARG A 80 12.79 -4.80 -4.69
C ARG A 80 11.75 -3.74 -4.36
N PHE A 81 11.25 -3.06 -5.39
CA PHE A 81 10.40 -1.87 -5.28
C PHE A 81 8.97 -2.10 -5.80
N VAL A 82 8.60 -3.36 -5.99
CA VAL A 82 7.27 -3.74 -6.49
C VAL A 82 6.21 -3.60 -5.41
N LYS A 83 4.96 -3.40 -5.83
CA LYS A 83 3.78 -3.40 -4.95
C LYS A 83 3.67 -4.65 -4.10
N GLU A 84 4.04 -5.79 -4.65
CA GLU A 84 3.93 -7.11 -4.03
C GLU A 84 5.30 -7.66 -3.65
N SER A 85 5.96 -7.01 -2.69
CA SER A 85 7.20 -7.50 -2.12
C SER A 85 6.96 -8.73 -1.23
N THR A 86 7.85 -9.72 -1.24
CA THR A 86 7.75 -10.84 -0.30
C THR A 86 7.98 -10.37 1.15
N GLY A 87 7.50 -11.13 2.14
CA GLY A 87 7.72 -10.80 3.55
C GLY A 87 9.21 -10.73 3.93
N LYS A 88 10.06 -11.51 3.27
CA LYS A 88 11.53 -11.47 3.46
C LYS A 88 12.12 -10.17 2.93
N ASP A 89 11.71 -9.75 1.74
CA ASP A 89 12.15 -8.48 1.13
C ASP A 89 11.70 -7.30 1.98
N CYS A 90 10.45 -7.36 2.44
CA CYS A 90 9.92 -6.35 3.33
C CYS A 90 10.72 -6.22 4.63
N LYS A 91 11.05 -7.34 5.27
CA LYS A 91 11.87 -7.32 6.50
C LYS A 91 13.21 -6.64 6.27
N LYS A 92 13.88 -6.90 5.15
CA LYS A 92 15.16 -6.24 4.80
C LYS A 92 14.98 -4.73 4.63
N LEU A 93 13.92 -4.32 3.93
CA LEU A 93 13.63 -2.90 3.66
C LEU A 93 13.29 -2.10 4.92
N ARG A 94 12.63 -2.72 5.90
CA ARG A 94 12.31 -2.06 7.19
C ARG A 94 13.52 -1.68 8.04
N HIS A 95 14.65 -2.37 7.83
CA HIS A 95 15.89 -2.15 8.57
C HIS A 95 16.95 -1.42 7.74
N THR A 96 16.70 -1.24 6.45
CA THR A 96 17.60 -0.49 5.57
C THR A 96 17.12 0.96 5.59
N PRO A 97 17.94 1.93 6.02
CA PRO A 97 17.58 3.34 5.87
C PRO A 97 17.42 3.61 4.38
N LEU A 98 16.18 3.77 3.93
CA LEU A 98 15.88 4.19 2.57
C LEU A 98 16.52 5.56 2.41
N LEU A 99 17.53 5.65 1.53
CA LEU A 99 18.36 6.83 1.33
C LEU A 99 17.50 8.10 1.29
N ARG A 100 17.71 8.98 2.27
CA ARG A 100 17.24 10.37 2.27
C ARG A 100 18.09 11.19 1.33
#